data_AF-A0A1C6AZN8-F1
#
_entry.id   AF-A0A1C6AZN8-F1
#
_cell.length_a   1.000
_cell.length_b   1.000
_cell.length_c   1.000
_cell.angle_alpha   90.00
_cell.angle_beta   90.00
_cell.angle_gamma   90.00
#
_symmetry.space_group_name_H-M   'P 1'
#
loop_
_entity.id
_entity.type
_entity.pdbx_description
1 polymer ?
#
loop_
_entity_poly.entity_id
_entity_poly.type
_entity_poly.pdbx_seq_one_letter_code
_entity_poly.pdbx_strand_id
1 'polypeptide(L)'
;MFMMPTIDMVATGKNIERLRKAAGLSVRDLQDVFGFATPQAIYKWQRGTAMPTIDNLVVLAALLQVKIDDILVVDAAIQVQISA
;
A
#
# COMPACT_ATOMS: atom_id res chain seq x y z
N MET A 1 5.83 4.79 27.25
CA MET A 1 6.14 5.63 26.07
C MET A 1 5.10 5.29 25.02
N PHE A 2 4.28 6.26 24.61
CA PHE A 2 3.30 6.02 23.54
C PHE A 2 4.06 6.02 22.21
N MET A 3 4.20 4.86 21.58
CA MET A 3 4.72 4.78 20.22
C MET A 3 3.57 5.07 19.28
N MET A 4 3.66 6.18 18.55
CA MET A 4 2.68 6.46 17.50
C MET A 4 2.80 5.36 16.44
N PRO A 5 1.68 4.75 16.01
CA PRO A 5 1.71 3.76 14.95
C PRO A 5 2.22 4.41 13.66
N THR A 6 3.11 3.72 12.96
CA THR A 6 3.65 4.15 11.67
C THR A 6 3.40 3.09 10.62
N ILE A 7 3.28 3.52 9.36
CA ILE A 7 3.16 2.59 8.23
C ILE A 7 4.50 1.87 8.03
N ASP A 8 4.49 0.55 8.01
CA ASP A 8 5.60 -0.24 7.48
C ASP A 8 5.54 -0.17 5.95
N MET A 9 6.40 0.67 5.38
CA MET A 9 6.46 0.89 3.94
C MET A 9 6.86 -0.37 3.16
N VAL A 10 7.74 -1.20 3.73
CA VAL A 10 8.24 -2.41 3.06
C VAL A 10 7.16 -3.49 3.07
N ALA A 11 6.51 -3.70 4.21
CA ALA A 11 5.40 -4.65 4.30
C ALA A 11 4.20 -4.19 3.47
N THR A 12 3.88 -2.89 3.48
CA THR A 12 2.84 -2.30 2.62
C THR A 12 3.16 -2.53 1.14
N GLY A 13 4.40 -2.29 0.72
CA GLY A 13 4.84 -2.54 -0.65
C GLY A 13 4.68 -4.00 -1.09
N LYS A 14 5.11 -4.94 -0.25
CA LYS A 14 4.91 -6.39 -0.48
C LYS A 14 3.43 -6.74 -0.54
N ASN A 15 2.59 -6.11 0.28
CA ASN A 15 1.15 -6.34 0.27
C ASN A 15 0.49 -5.82 -1.02
N ILE A 16 0.92 -4.65 -1.54
CA ILE A 16 0.50 -4.16 -2.87
C ILE A 16 0.85 -5.18 -3.96
N GLU A 17 2.07 -5.73 -3.95
CA GLU A 17 2.47 -6.75 -4.92
C GLU A 17 1.61 -8.01 -4.82
N ARG A 18 1.34 -8.48 -3.60
CA ARG A 18 0.50 -9.64 -3.33
C ARG A 18 -0.93 -9.42 -3.83
N LEU A 19 -1.57 -8.31 -3.47
CA LEU A 19 -2.94 -7.97 -3.88
C LEU A 19 -3.05 -7.83 -5.40
N ARG A 20 -2.09 -7.14 -6.04
CA ARG A 20 -2.01 -7.04 -7.50
C ARG A 20 -1.98 -8.42 -8.16
N LYS A 21 -1.11 -9.31 -7.69
CA LYS A 21 -1.00 -10.68 -8.22
C LYS A 21 -2.28 -11.48 -7.99
N ALA A 22 -2.91 -11.33 -6.82
CA ALA A 22 -4.18 -11.99 -6.51
C ALA A 22 -5.32 -11.51 -7.42
N ALA A 23 -5.31 -10.25 -7.83
CA ALA A 23 -6.22 -9.69 -8.83
C ALA A 23 -5.87 -10.09 -10.27
N GLY A 24 -4.80 -10.85 -10.50
CA GLY A 24 -4.36 -11.27 -11.84
C GLY A 24 -3.76 -10.14 -12.69
N LEU A 25 -3.45 -8.99 -12.09
CA LEU A 25 -2.95 -7.82 -12.80
C LEU A 25 -1.43 -7.84 -12.92
N SER A 26 -0.89 -7.41 -14.04
CA SER A 26 0.53 -7.16 -14.26
C SER A 26 0.94 -5.76 -13.74
N VAL A 27 2.25 -5.49 -13.64
CA VAL A 27 2.73 -4.11 -13.35
C VAL A 27 2.38 -3.17 -14.50
N ARG A 28 2.35 -3.67 -15.74
CA ARG A 28 1.96 -2.90 -16.91
C ARG A 28 0.49 -2.49 -16.86
N ASP A 29 -0.39 -3.37 -16.38
CA ASP A 29 -1.82 -3.04 -16.25
C ASP A 29 -2.03 -1.90 -15.26
N LEU A 30 -1.32 -1.91 -14.13
CA LEU A 30 -1.32 -0.77 -13.21
C LEU A 30 -0.75 0.48 -13.88
N GLN A 31 0.37 0.37 -14.60
CA GLN A 31 0.97 1.50 -15.30
C GLN A 31 -0.04 2.16 -16.26
N ASP A 32 -0.75 1.34 -17.04
CA ASP A 32 -1.74 1.78 -18.02
C ASP A 32 -2.95 2.44 -17.33
N VAL A 33 -3.46 1.86 -16.23
CA VAL A 33 -4.55 2.44 -15.43
C VAL A 33 -4.16 3.78 -14.80
N PHE A 34 -2.93 3.89 -14.28
CA PHE A 34 -2.42 5.12 -13.68
C PHE A 34 -1.99 6.17 -14.72
N GLY A 35 -1.94 5.83 -16.01
CA GLY A 35 -1.43 6.72 -17.05
C GLY A 35 0.05 7.09 -16.86
N PHE A 36 0.82 6.23 -16.18
CA PHE A 36 2.23 6.51 -15.93
C PHE A 36 3.07 6.27 -17.18
N ALA A 37 3.92 7.24 -17.51
CA ALA A 37 4.89 7.10 -18.60
C ALA A 37 5.86 5.92 -18.38
N THR A 38 6.14 5.55 -17.13
CA THR A 38 7.03 4.43 -16.78
C THR A 38 6.50 3.65 -15.57
N PRO A 39 6.85 2.36 -15.41
CA PRO A 39 6.40 1.54 -14.27
C PRO A 39 7.16 1.82 -12.97
N GLN A 40 8.08 2.80 -12.95
CA GLN A 40 9.02 3.00 -11.84
C GLN A 40 8.34 3.34 -10.52
N ALA A 41 7.23 4.10 -10.54
CA ALA A 41 6.46 4.40 -9.33
C ALA A 41 5.94 3.11 -8.68
N ILE A 42 5.38 2.20 -9.47
CA ILE A 42 4.84 0.93 -8.99
C ILE A 42 5.94 0.05 -8.40
N TYR A 43 7.12 -0.01 -9.02
CA TYR A 43 8.26 -0.75 -8.45
C TYR A 43 8.77 -0.13 -7.16
N LYS A 44 8.80 1.20 -7.03
CA LYS A 44 9.16 1.87 -5.77
C LYS A 44 8.17 1.53 -4.65
N TRP A 45 6.87 1.52 -4.96
CA TRP A 45 5.84 1.12 -4.01
C TRP A 45 6.05 -0.33 -3.56
N GLN A 46 6.20 -1.27 -4.50
CA GLN A 46 6.36 -2.70 -4.19
C GLN A 46 7.64 -3.00 -3.39
N ARG A 47 8.71 -2.22 -3.60
CA ARG A 47 9.96 -2.33 -2.83
C ARG A 47 9.92 -1.57 -1.50
N GLY A 48 8.88 -0.78 -1.24
CA GLY A 48 8.76 0.05 -0.05
C GLY A 48 9.73 1.23 0.00
N THR A 49 10.29 1.65 -1.14
CA THR A 49 11.21 2.81 -1.20
C THR A 49 10.47 4.15 -1.34
N ALA A 50 9.18 4.10 -1.66
CA ALA A 50 8.26 5.22 -1.62
C ALA A 50 6.84 4.71 -1.36
N MET A 51 6.01 5.52 -0.69
CA MET A 51 4.58 5.23 -0.56
C MET A 51 3.81 5.71 -1.79
N PRO A 52 2.72 5.02 -2.19
CA PRO A 52 1.72 5.64 -3.05
C PRO A 52 1.12 6.86 -2.35
N THR A 53 0.77 7.90 -3.12
CA THR A 53 -0.01 9.02 -2.58
C THR A 53 -1.38 8.53 -2.13
N ILE A 54 -2.10 9.34 -1.35
CA ILE A 54 -3.47 9.01 -0.92
C ILE A 54 -4.37 8.77 -2.14
N ASP A 55 -4.26 9.60 -3.18
CA ASP A 55 -5.04 9.40 -4.42
C ASP A 55 -4.71 8.07 -5.09
N ASN A 56 -3.43 7.69 -5.14
CA ASN A 56 -3.03 6.41 -5.72
C ASN A 56 -3.50 5.22 -4.87
N LEU A 57 -3.59 5.37 -3.54
CA LEU A 57 -4.17 4.35 -2.67
C LEU A 57 -5.67 4.17 -2.93
N VAL A 58 -6.41 5.26 -3.17
CA VAL A 58 -7.83 5.20 -3.55
C VAL A 58 -8.00 4.45 -4.86
N VAL A 59 -7.18 4.76 -5.88
CA VAL A 59 -7.22 4.04 -7.17
C VAL A 59 -6.84 2.57 -7.01
N LEU A 60 -5.78 2.26 -6.24
CA LEU A 60 -5.40 0.88 -5.96
C LEU A 60 -6.53 0.11 -5.26
N ALA A 61 -7.15 0.69 -4.24
CA ALA A 61 -8.27 0.08 -3.52
C ALA A 61 -9.43 -0.24 -4.46
N ALA A 62 -9.83 0.72 -5.30
CA ALA A 62 -10.87 0.53 -6.31
C ALA A 62 -10.49 -0.55 -7.35
N LEU A 63 -9.27 -0.51 -7.88
CA LEU A 63 -8.80 -1.46 -8.89
C LEU A 63 -8.70 -2.89 -8.34
N LEU A 64 -8.23 -3.04 -7.10
CA LEU A 64 -7.98 -4.32 -6.45
C LEU A 64 -9.21 -4.85 -5.71
N GLN A 65 -10.32 -4.09 -5.67
CA GLN A 65 -11.57 -4.42 -4.98
C GLN A 65 -11.37 -4.70 -3.48
N VAL A 66 -10.56 -3.87 -2.83
CA VAL A 66 -10.28 -3.92 -1.39
C VAL A 66 -10.44 -2.53 -0.78
N LYS A 67 -10.43 -2.43 0.54
CA LYS A 67 -10.36 -1.13 1.21
C LYS A 67 -8.91 -0.64 1.29
N ILE A 68 -8.73 0.65 1.59
CA ILE A 68 -7.38 1.24 1.74
C ILE A 68 -6.63 0.63 2.94
N ASP A 69 -7.33 0.34 4.03
CA ASP A 69 -6.77 -0.31 5.22
C ASP A 69 -6.26 -1.73 4.92
N ASP A 70 -6.90 -2.47 4.02
CA ASP A 70 -6.41 -3.78 3.54
C ASP A 70 -5.07 -3.70 2.79
N ILE A 71 -4.70 -2.52 2.27
CA ILE A 71 -3.44 -2.27 1.57
C ILE A 71 -2.33 -1.94 2.57
N LEU A 72 -2.62 -1.11 3.58
CA LEU A 72 -1.64 -0.56 4.51
C LEU A 72 -1.26 -1.57 5.59
N VAL A 73 0.05 -1.72 5.82
CA VAL A 73 0.58 -2.45 6.97
C VAL A 73 1.11 -1.43 7.97
N VAL A 74 0.68 -1.55 9.23
CA VAL A 74 1.02 -0.61 10.31
C VAL A 74 1.81 -1.37 11.37
N ASP A 75 3.00 -0.86 11.71
CA ASP A 75 3.77 -1.35 12.84
C ASP A 75 3.11 -0.87 14.13
N ALA A 76 2.26 -1.73 14.69
CA ALA A 76 1.55 -1.44 15.92
C ALA A 76 2.38 -1.92 17.13
N ALA A 77 3.24 -1.04 17.66
CA ALA A 77 3.54 -1.06 19.09
C ALA A 77 2.39 -0.37 19.86
N ILE A 78 1.17 -0.89 19.74
CA ILE A 78 0.00 -0.34 20.43
C ILE A 78 -0.25 -1.18 21.69
N GLN A 79 0.34 -0.78 22.81
CA GLN A 79 -0.23 -1.03 24.14
C GLN A 79 -0.96 0.24 24.58
N VAL A 80 -2.22 0.35 24.18
CA VAL A 80 -3.09 1.42 24.67
C VAL A 80 -3.88 0.86 25.84
N GLN A 81 -3.33 0.99 27.06
CA GLN A 81 -4.13 0.96 28.28
C GLN A 81 -4.76 2.34 28.45
N ILE A 82 -5.95 2.54 27.89
CA ILE A 82 -6.80 3.64 28.33
C ILE A 82 -7.48 3.15 29.61
N SER A 83 -6.95 3.58 30.75
CA SER A 83 -7.64 3.42 32.03
C SER A 83 -8.75 4.45 32.08
N ALA A 84 -9.96 4.00 32.41
CA ALA A 84 -11.15 4.82 32.61
C ALA A 84 -11.02 5.76 33.82
#